data_AF-A0A1D8IT11-F1
#
_entry.id   AF-A0A1D8IT11-F1
#
_cell.length_a   1.000
_cell.length_b   1.000
_cell.length_c   1.000
_cell.angle_alpha   90.00
_cell.angle_beta   90.00
_cell.angle_gamma   90.00
#
_symmetry.space_group_name_H-M   'P 1'
#
loop_
_entity.id
_entity.type
_entity.pdbx_description
1 polymer ?
#
loop_
_entity_poly.entity_id
_entity_poly.type
_entity_poly.pdbx_seq_one_letter_code
_entity_poly.pdbx_strand_id
1 'polypeptide(L)'
;MGTESTNVDIQALAAAVAGLIEPRVPLRIDLWGPDEVAAYLKVGRRQVAERYAALPGFPAPIRIPSAQAKTATAQTGKPRGLLRWKAVEIIAWAEAHRDKRHG
;
A
#
# COMPACT_ATOMS: atom_id res chain seq x y z
N MET A 1 -1.90 -47.81 24.67
CA MET A 1 -2.47 -46.97 23.60
C MET A 1 -1.91 -45.57 23.82
N GLY A 2 -0.79 -45.26 23.16
CA GLY A 2 -0.01 -44.06 23.46
C GLY A 2 -0.68 -42.81 22.88
N THR A 3 -0.93 -41.82 23.73
CA THR A 3 -1.32 -40.48 23.31
C THR A 3 -0.09 -39.80 22.70
N GLU A 4 0.03 -39.90 21.38
CA GLU A 4 0.98 -39.10 20.61
C GLU A 4 0.47 -37.65 20.66
N SER A 5 0.89 -36.93 21.70
CA SER A 5 0.69 -35.49 21.75
C SER A 5 1.60 -34.91 20.69
N THR A 6 1.02 -34.43 19.58
CA THR A 6 1.70 -33.63 18.57
C THR A 6 2.29 -32.40 19.28
N ASN A 7 3.54 -32.52 19.73
CA ASN A 7 4.25 -31.44 20.35
C ASN A 7 4.62 -30.46 19.23
N VAL A 8 3.77 -29.44 19.04
CA VAL A 8 4.02 -28.41 18.03
C VAL A 8 5.23 -27.62 18.50
N ASP A 9 6.34 -27.80 17.80
CA ASP A 9 7.53 -27.00 17.99
C ASP A 9 7.23 -25.55 17.56
N ILE A 10 6.98 -24.72 18.56
CA ILE A 10 6.67 -23.30 18.39
C ILE A 10 7.82 -22.56 17.69
N GLN A 11 9.07 -22.99 17.87
CA GLN A 11 10.22 -22.34 17.23
C GLN A 11 10.27 -22.66 15.74
N ALA A 12 10.05 -23.93 15.37
CA ALA A 12 9.94 -24.34 13.98
C ALA A 12 8.78 -23.62 13.26
N LEU A 13 7.64 -23.49 13.92
CA LEU A 13 6.49 -22.78 13.38
C LEU A 13 6.76 -21.27 13.23
N ALA A 14 7.36 -20.64 14.23
CA ALA A 14 7.73 -19.22 14.18
C ALA A 14 8.72 -18.94 13.04
N ALA A 15 9.70 -19.81 12.82
CA ALA A 15 10.67 -19.68 11.73
C ALA A 15 10.01 -19.84 10.35
N ALA A 16 9.11 -20.81 10.20
CA ALA A 16 8.35 -21.00 8.95
C ALA A 16 7.45 -19.80 8.64
N VAL A 17 6.75 -19.27 9.65
CA VAL A 17 5.92 -18.07 9.50
C VAL A 17 6.76 -16.84 9.19
N ALA A 18 7.91 -16.67 9.84
CA ALA A 18 8.82 -15.56 9.56
C ALA A 18 9.35 -15.60 8.11
N GLY A 19 9.63 -16.79 7.57
CA GLY A 19 10.04 -16.97 6.18
C GLY A 19 8.94 -16.68 5.14
N LEU A 20 7.66 -16.74 5.55
CA LEU A 20 6.50 -16.43 4.70
C LEU A 20 6.10 -14.95 4.74
N ILE A 21 6.53 -14.21 5.77
CA ILE A 21 6.19 -12.81 5.93
C ILE A 21 7.28 -11.98 5.25
N GLU A 22 6.93 -11.32 4.15
CA GLU A 22 7.81 -10.33 3.52
C GLU A 22 8.26 -9.29 4.57
N PRO A 23 9.54 -8.88 4.59
CA PRO A 23 10.04 -7.87 5.51
C PRO A 23 9.18 -6.62 5.42
N ARG A 24 8.33 -6.41 6.44
CA ARG A 24 7.44 -5.25 6.45
C ARG A 24 8.28 -4.01 6.65
N VAL A 25 8.35 -3.18 5.62
CA VAL A 25 8.83 -1.81 5.76
C VAL A 25 8.00 -1.14 6.86
N PRO A 26 8.61 -0.49 7.87
CA PRO A 26 7.86 0.20 8.90
C PRO A 26 6.91 1.23 8.28
N LEU A 27 5.63 1.22 8.67
CA LEU A 27 4.59 2.08 8.08
C LEU A 27 4.98 3.56 7.99
N ARG A 28 5.77 4.07 8.95
CA ARG A 28 6.26 5.45 9.00
C ARG A 28 7.09 5.86 7.78
N ILE A 29 7.80 4.91 7.15
CA ILE A 29 8.64 5.13 5.97
C ILE A 29 8.11 4.41 4.72
N ASP A 30 6.99 3.70 4.84
CA ASP A 30 6.45 2.89 3.75
C ASP A 30 5.77 3.76 2.68
N LEU A 31 6.02 3.41 1.41
CA LEU A 31 5.57 4.14 0.24
C LEU A 31 4.65 3.26 -0.61
N TRP A 32 3.35 3.48 -0.47
CA TRP A 32 2.31 2.76 -1.19
C TRP A 32 2.11 3.31 -2.60
N GLY A 33 1.99 2.41 -3.57
CA GLY A 33 1.46 2.68 -4.89
C GLY A 33 -0.07 2.65 -4.93
N PRO A 34 -0.67 2.82 -6.13
CA PRO A 34 -2.12 2.85 -6.29
C PRO A 34 -2.82 1.57 -5.82
N ASP A 35 -2.14 0.43 -5.93
CA ASP A 35 -2.67 -0.88 -5.59
C ASP A 35 -2.72 -1.11 -4.07
N GLU A 36 -1.66 -0.76 -3.33
CA GLU A 36 -1.70 -0.85 -1.86
C GLU A 36 -2.71 0.14 -1.26
N VAL A 37 -2.77 1.37 -1.78
CA VAL A 37 -3.78 2.36 -1.36
C VAL A 37 -5.20 1.85 -1.62
N ALA A 38 -5.44 1.26 -2.79
CA ALA A 38 -6.74 0.69 -3.15
C ALA A 38 -7.13 -0.47 -2.22
N ALA A 39 -6.17 -1.36 -1.91
CA ALA A 39 -6.37 -2.49 -1.01
C ALA A 39 -6.67 -2.06 0.44
N TYR A 40 -6.03 -0.99 0.92
CA TYR A 40 -6.29 -0.41 2.23
C TYR A 40 -7.68 0.25 2.29
N LEU A 41 -8.00 1.10 1.31
CA LEU A 41 -9.28 1.82 1.25
C LEU A 41 -10.46 0.96 0.78
N LYS A 42 -10.21 -0.29 0.37
CA LYS A 42 -11.21 -1.23 -0.19
C LYS A 42 -11.94 -0.69 -1.43
N VAL A 43 -11.17 -0.10 -2.34
CA VAL A 43 -11.68 0.47 -3.60
C VAL A 43 -10.89 -0.05 -4.81
N GLY A 44 -11.29 0.35 -6.02
CA GLY A 44 -10.56 0.02 -7.24
C GLY A 44 -9.31 0.88 -7.45
N ARG A 45 -8.24 0.29 -8.00
CA ARG A 45 -6.99 0.98 -8.37
C ARG A 45 -7.21 2.24 -9.22
N ARG A 46 -8.11 2.17 -10.23
CA ARG A 46 -8.43 3.33 -11.10
C ARG A 46 -9.09 4.45 -10.32
N GLN A 47 -9.94 4.12 -9.34
CA GLN A 47 -10.56 5.11 -8.47
C GLN A 47 -9.51 5.88 -7.66
N VAL A 48 -8.48 5.19 -7.16
CA VAL A 48 -7.34 5.86 -6.49
C VAL A 48 -6.60 6.79 -7.45
N ALA A 49 -6.17 6.27 -8.60
CA ALA A 49 -5.30 7.00 -9.51
C ALA A 49 -5.98 8.15 -10.26
N GLU A 50 -7.26 7.99 -10.63
CA GLU A 50 -7.98 8.94 -11.49
C GLU A 50 -8.91 9.88 -10.69
N ARG A 51 -9.46 9.41 -9.56
CA ARG A 51 -10.41 10.20 -8.76
C ARG A 51 -9.77 10.73 -7.49
N TYR A 52 -9.27 9.85 -6.62
CA TYR A 52 -8.75 10.27 -5.31
C TYR A 52 -7.48 11.11 -5.41
N ALA A 53 -6.55 10.74 -6.28
CA ALA A 53 -5.32 11.51 -6.49
C ALA A 53 -5.56 12.95 -6.96
N ALA A 54 -6.75 13.26 -7.48
CA ALA A 54 -7.16 14.60 -7.92
C ALA A 54 -8.06 15.32 -6.89
N LEU A 55 -8.47 14.66 -5.80
CA LEU A 55 -9.34 15.27 -4.79
C LEU A 55 -8.58 16.30 -3.96
N PRO A 56 -9.18 17.47 -3.70
CA PRO A 56 -8.62 18.43 -2.76
C PRO A 56 -8.56 17.79 -1.36
N GLY A 57 -7.38 17.86 -0.74
CA GLY A 57 -7.13 17.29 0.59
C GLY A 57 -6.75 15.81 0.59
N PHE A 58 -6.74 15.11 -0.56
CA PHE A 58 -6.11 13.80 -0.64
C PHE A 58 -4.57 13.93 -0.58
N PRO A 59 -3.83 12.97 0.01
CA PRO A 59 -2.38 13.03 0.08
C PRO A 59 -1.70 13.23 -1.29
N ALA A 60 -0.72 14.13 -1.32
CA ALA A 60 -0.02 14.47 -2.55
C ALA A 60 0.88 13.31 -3.01
N PRO A 61 0.81 12.89 -4.28
CA PRO A 61 1.64 11.80 -4.77
C PRO A 61 3.10 12.22 -4.95
N ILE A 62 4.01 11.41 -4.44
CA ILE A 62 5.43 11.40 -4.79
C ILE A 62 5.56 10.74 -6.16
N ARG A 63 6.22 11.41 -7.11
CA ARG A 63 6.45 10.89 -8.46
C ARG A 63 7.85 10.31 -8.57
N ILE A 64 7.97 8.99 -8.54
CA ILE A 64 9.25 8.32 -8.76
C ILE A 64 9.51 8.19 -10.27
N PRO A 65 10.65 8.67 -10.78
CA PRO A 65 11.04 8.43 -12.17
C PRO A 65 11.13 6.93 -12.44
N SER A 66 10.34 6.42 -13.38
CA SER A 66 10.47 5.03 -13.84
C SER A 66 11.41 4.98 -15.04
N ALA A 67 12.29 3.97 -15.09
CA ALA A 67 13.14 3.72 -16.25
C ALA A 67 12.32 3.48 -17.55
N GLN A 68 11.13 2.85 -17.44
CA GLN A 68 10.19 2.68 -18.56
C GLN A 68 9.50 3.98 -18.99
N ALA A 69 9.44 5.00 -18.13
CA ALA A 69 8.85 6.29 -18.50
C ALA A 69 9.74 7.10 -19.47
N LYS A 70 11.02 6.72 -19.65
CA LYS A 70 11.89 7.30 -20.67
C LYS A 70 11.55 6.84 -22.09
N THR A 71 10.95 5.65 -22.25
CA THR A 71 10.60 5.06 -23.55
C THR A 71 9.12 5.17 -23.90
N ALA A 72 8.23 5.32 -22.91
CA ALA A 72 6.78 5.50 -23.12
C ALA A 72 6.37 6.91 -23.62
N THR A 73 7.33 7.81 -23.83
CA THR A 73 7.10 9.17 -24.37
C THR A 73 6.65 9.19 -25.84
N ALA A 74 6.59 8.03 -26.52
CA ALA A 74 6.28 7.97 -27.95
C ALA A 74 4.79 7.82 -28.32
N GLN A 75 3.89 7.40 -27.40
CA GLN A 75 2.47 7.16 -27.77
C GLN A 75 1.41 7.93 -26.96
N THR A 76 1.68 8.40 -25.75
CA THR A 76 0.65 9.08 -24.92
C THR A 76 1.20 10.20 -24.03
N GLY A 77 2.02 11.12 -24.57
CA GLY A 77 2.17 12.52 -24.12
C GLY A 77 2.38 12.88 -22.64
N LYS A 78 2.61 11.95 -21.71
CA LYS A 78 2.87 12.25 -20.29
C LYS A 78 3.82 11.20 -19.70
N PRO A 79 4.97 11.60 -19.13
CA PRO A 79 5.81 10.67 -18.39
C PRO A 79 5.02 10.13 -17.19
N ARG A 80 4.60 8.86 -17.27
CA ARG A 80 3.91 8.16 -16.18
C ARG A 80 4.95 7.75 -15.13
N GLY A 81 5.41 8.72 -14.35
CA GLY A 81 6.14 8.43 -13.11
C GLY A 81 5.30 7.52 -12.20
N LEU A 82 5.96 6.61 -11.49
CA LEU A 82 5.29 5.73 -10.54
C LEU A 82 4.80 6.60 -9.38
N LEU A 83 3.48 6.76 -9.26
CA LEU A 83 2.86 7.47 -8.15
C LEU A 83 3.05 6.66 -6.87
N ARG A 84 3.51 7.33 -5.81
CA ARG A 84 3.67 6.78 -4.48
C ARG A 84 3.12 7.74 -3.44
N TRP A 85 2.58 7.20 -2.36
CA TRP A 85 2.08 7.94 -1.22
C TRP A 85 2.68 7.36 0.05
N LYS A 86 2.90 8.20 1.07
CA LYS A 86 3.26 7.67 2.38
C LYS A 86 2.04 6.96 2.97
N ALA A 87 2.24 5.73 3.45
CA ALA A 87 1.16 4.95 4.07
C ALA A 87 0.46 5.73 5.20
N VAL A 88 1.25 6.40 6.04
CA VAL A 88 0.75 7.20 7.17
C VAL A 88 -0.18 8.35 6.76
N GLU A 89 0.07 9.00 5.63
CA GLU A 89 -0.75 10.11 5.15
C GLU A 89 -2.10 9.61 4.62
N ILE A 90 -2.10 8.44 3.97
CA ILE A 90 -3.31 7.77 3.48
C ILE A 90 -4.19 7.31 4.65
N ILE A 91 -3.58 6.72 5.68
CA ILE A 91 -4.28 6.30 6.91
C ILE A 91 -4.89 7.53 7.60
N ALA A 92 -4.09 8.58 7.83
CA ALA A 92 -4.57 9.81 8.47
C ALA A 92 -5.72 10.46 7.69
N TRP A 93 -5.63 10.48 6.36
CA TRP A 93 -6.71 10.97 5.51
C TRP A 93 -7.99 10.15 5.67
N ALA A 94 -7.90 8.82 5.71
CA ALA A 94 -9.04 7.94 5.88
C ALA A 94 -9.72 8.15 7.25
N GLU A 95 -8.93 8.23 8.33
CA GLU A 95 -9.44 8.50 9.69
C GLU A 95 -10.12 9.88 9.77
N ALA A 96 -9.56 10.91 9.14
CA ALA A 96 -10.18 12.24 9.12
C ALA A 96 -11.57 12.27 8.44
N HIS A 97 -11.91 11.28 7.60
CA HIS A 97 -13.26 11.15 7.02
C HIS A 97 -14.27 10.52 7.96
N ARG A 98 -13.81 9.82 9.01
CA ARG A 98 -14.66 9.30 10.08
C ARG A 98 -15.20 10.45 10.94
N ASP A 99 -14.34 11.40 11.30
CA ASP A 99 -14.67 12.48 12.23
C ASP A 99 -15.56 13.56 11.61
N LYS A 100 -15.52 13.74 10.28
CA LYS A 100 -16.35 14.72 9.56
C LYS A 100 -17.86 14.40 9.53
N ARG A 101 -18.30 13.24 10.04
CA ARG A 101 -19.73 12.88 10.11
C ARG A 101 -20.43 13.30 11.41
N HIS A 102 -19.74 14.01 12.30
CA HIS A 102 -20.32 14.54 13.55
C HIS A 102 -20.13 16.06 13.67
N GLY A 103 -20.74 16.82 12.77
CA GLY A 103 -20.89 18.27 12.84
C GLY A 103 -22.22 18.70 12.22
#